data_AF-A0A2V6EW93-F1
#
_entry.id   AF-A0A2V6EW93-F1
#
_cell.length_a   1.000
_cell.length_b   1.000
_cell.length_c   1.000
_cell.angle_alpha   90.00
_cell.angle_beta   90.00
_cell.angle_gamma   90.00
#
_symmetry.space_group_name_H-M   'P 1'
#
loop_
_entity.id
_entity.type
_entity.pdbx_description
1 polymer ?
#
loop_
_entity_poly.entity_id
_entity_poly.type
_entity_poly.pdbx_seq_one_letter_code
_entity_poly.pdbx_strand_id
1 'polypeptide(L)'
;MNCEEAVKLMDGYLDGELDPITSQAIEQHLRDCGHCDQAYKTHGSLIHAIGNATPYFKASAELRERIQSSLRKETSEQPVRNGVRGAQVLFHKRQSEPRSILWEPPWNWLGLAAAIIFGAIIALNVVPRLQRPGADQFLATQLIASHVRSLMASHLTDVASSDQHTVKPWLDTKLDFAPPVVDLSSEGFPLIGGRL
;
A
#
# COMPACT_ATOMS: atom_id res chain seq x y z
N MET A 1 24.70 -12.70 14.80
CA MET A 1 23.99 -11.42 14.96
C MET A 1 23.82 -11.11 16.44
N ASN A 2 23.99 -9.84 16.80
CA ASN A 2 23.72 -9.34 18.15
C ASN A 2 22.31 -8.74 18.28
N CYS A 3 21.91 -8.39 19.51
CA CYS A 3 20.56 -7.86 19.76
C CYS A 3 20.33 -6.48 19.11
N GLU A 4 21.36 -5.65 18.99
CA GLU A 4 21.24 -4.29 18.42
C GLU A 4 20.97 -4.36 16.91
N GLU A 5 21.70 -5.22 16.20
CA GLU A 5 21.47 -5.55 14.79
C GLU A 5 20.07 -6.14 14.58
N ALA A 6 19.65 -7.07 15.44
CA ALA A 6 18.34 -7.71 15.35
C ALA A 6 17.20 -6.68 15.49
N VAL A 7 17.34 -5.73 16.42
CA VAL A 7 16.34 -4.67 16.63
C VAL A 7 16.27 -3.73 15.42
N LYS A 8 17.41 -3.33 14.84
CA LYS A 8 17.44 -2.46 13.65
C LYS A 8 16.79 -3.09 12.41
N LEU A 9 16.86 -4.41 12.30
CA LEU A 9 16.31 -5.16 11.17
C LEU A 9 14.91 -5.72 11.42
N MET A 10 14.36 -5.52 12.63
CA MET A 10 13.10 -6.15 13.06
C MET A 10 11.92 -5.79 12.17
N ASP A 11 11.77 -4.50 11.84
CA ASP A 11 10.63 -4.03 11.03
C ASP A 11 10.73 -4.55 9.58
N GLY A 12 11.94 -4.53 9.00
CA GLY A 12 12.17 -5.13 7.68
C GLY A 12 11.91 -6.64 7.64
N TYR A 13 12.21 -7.35 8.74
CA TYR A 13 11.88 -8.78 8.86
C TYR A 13 10.37 -9.00 8.95
N LEU A 14 9.65 -8.19 9.72
CA LEU A 14 8.19 -8.24 9.85
C LEU A 14 7.48 -7.96 8.53
N ASP A 15 8.03 -7.07 7.71
CA ASP A 15 7.49 -6.71 6.38
C ASP A 15 7.91 -7.70 5.28
N GLY A 16 8.85 -8.61 5.54
CA GLY A 16 9.36 -9.57 4.56
C GLY A 16 10.32 -8.98 3.51
N GLU A 17 10.91 -7.83 3.81
CA GLU A 17 11.78 -7.05 2.89
C GLU A 17 13.26 -7.47 2.98
N LEU A 18 13.63 -8.31 3.95
CA LEU A 18 15.01 -8.75 4.12
C LEU A 18 15.39 -9.86 3.15
N ASP A 19 16.65 -9.89 2.74
CA ASP A 19 17.18 -10.98 1.96
C ASP A 19 17.16 -12.31 2.75
N PRO A 20 17.20 -13.47 2.05
CA PRO A 20 17.08 -14.77 2.72
C PRO A 20 18.17 -15.06 3.76
N ILE A 21 19.39 -14.54 3.57
CA ILE A 21 20.52 -14.80 4.48
C ILE A 21 20.30 -14.03 5.77
N THR A 22 19.95 -12.75 5.66
CA THR A 22 19.65 -11.89 6.82
C THR A 22 18.41 -12.37 7.56
N SER A 23 17.36 -12.80 6.83
CA SER A 23 16.16 -13.39 7.41
C SER A 23 16.48 -14.64 8.25
N GLN A 24 17.30 -15.54 7.71
CA GLN A 24 17.73 -16.74 8.44
C GLN A 24 18.54 -16.40 9.71
N ALA A 25 19.39 -15.36 9.64
CA ALA A 25 20.14 -14.90 10.81
C ALA A 25 19.19 -14.38 11.91
N ILE A 26 18.11 -13.70 11.55
CA ILE A 26 17.07 -13.22 12.48
C ILE A 26 16.29 -14.36 13.10
N GLU A 27 15.83 -15.30 12.30
CA GLU A 27 15.16 -16.49 12.81
C GLU A 27 16.01 -17.26 13.81
N GLN A 28 17.31 -17.42 13.53
CA GLN A 28 18.22 -18.09 14.46
C GLN A 28 18.35 -17.30 15.76
N HIS A 29 18.50 -15.99 15.69
CA HIS A 29 18.61 -15.16 16.88
C HIS A 29 17.34 -15.10 17.72
N LEU A 30 16.15 -15.09 17.10
CA LEU A 30 14.88 -15.16 17.82
C LEU A 30 14.72 -16.49 18.56
N ARG A 31 15.25 -17.59 18.02
CA ARG A 31 15.29 -18.88 18.75
C ARG A 31 16.20 -18.85 19.97
N ASP A 32 17.31 -18.13 19.86
CA ASP A 32 18.38 -18.13 20.88
C ASP A 32 18.19 -17.01 21.94
N CYS A 33 17.43 -15.95 21.64
CA CYS A 33 17.24 -14.77 22.49
C CYS A 33 15.76 -14.51 22.81
N GLY A 34 15.34 -14.84 24.04
CA GLY A 34 13.96 -14.63 24.49
C GLY A 34 13.52 -13.15 24.58
N HIS A 35 14.46 -12.22 24.80
CA HIS A 35 14.13 -10.78 24.81
C HIS A 35 13.71 -10.30 23.41
N CYS A 36 14.47 -10.69 22.38
CA CYS A 36 14.17 -10.32 21.00
C CYS A 36 12.92 -11.04 20.47
N ASP A 37 12.70 -12.30 20.85
CA ASP A 37 11.46 -13.02 20.56
C ASP A 37 10.22 -12.33 21.18
N GLN A 38 10.32 -11.87 22.42
CA GLN A 38 9.23 -11.15 23.06
C GLN A 38 8.95 -9.79 22.38
N ALA A 39 10.01 -9.06 21.98
CA ALA A 39 9.87 -7.81 21.23
C ALA A 39 9.20 -8.04 19.87
N TYR A 40 9.63 -9.07 19.13
CA TYR A 40 9.02 -9.51 17.87
C TYR A 40 7.53 -9.81 18.02
N LYS A 41 7.15 -10.62 19.02
CA LYS A 41 5.75 -10.95 19.32
C LYS A 41 4.93 -9.72 19.67
N THR A 42 5.52 -8.77 20.41
CA THR A 42 4.85 -7.53 20.78
C THR A 42 4.55 -6.67 19.55
N HIS A 43 5.54 -6.51 18.65
CA HIS A 43 5.36 -5.79 17.39
C HIS A 43 4.30 -6.47 16.50
N GLY A 44 4.36 -7.80 16.35
CA GLY A 44 3.36 -8.57 15.60
C GLY A 44 1.94 -8.44 16.18
N SER A 45 1.81 -8.39 17.51
CA SER A 45 0.50 -8.21 18.17
C SER A 45 -0.11 -6.83 17.88
N LEU A 46 0.73 -5.79 17.82
CA LEU A 46 0.33 -4.43 17.49
C LEU A 46 -0.12 -4.34 16.02
N ILE A 47 0.66 -4.90 15.09
CA ILE A 47 0.32 -4.95 13.66
C ILE A 47 -1.03 -5.65 13.46
N HIS A 48 -1.24 -6.79 14.10
CA HIS A 48 -2.52 -7.50 14.03
C HIS A 48 -3.68 -6.70 14.64
N ALA A 49 -3.47 -6.02 15.77
CA ALA A 49 -4.51 -5.19 16.38
C ALA A 49 -4.93 -4.04 15.45
N ILE A 50 -3.97 -3.36 14.84
CA ILE A 50 -4.23 -2.28 13.86
C ILE A 50 -4.91 -2.83 12.60
N GLY A 51 -4.44 -3.96 12.08
CA GLY A 51 -5.03 -4.62 10.91
C GLY A 51 -6.48 -5.06 11.12
N ASN A 52 -6.84 -5.45 12.35
CA ASN A 52 -8.20 -5.83 12.70
C ASN A 52 -9.11 -4.63 12.98
N ALA A 53 -8.54 -3.50 13.46
CA ALA A 53 -9.29 -2.28 13.77
C ALA A 53 -9.57 -1.42 12.54
N THR A 54 -8.84 -1.61 11.44
CA THR A 54 -9.03 -0.87 10.20
C THR A 54 -10.09 -1.54 9.31
N PRO A 55 -10.94 -0.76 8.61
CA PRO A 55 -11.93 -1.31 7.68
C PRO A 55 -11.22 -1.98 6.50
N TYR A 56 -10.99 -3.28 6.62
CA TYR A 56 -10.35 -4.09 5.60
C TYR A 56 -11.34 -4.42 4.47
N PHE A 57 -10.97 -4.10 3.24
CA PHE A 57 -11.78 -4.49 2.08
C PHE A 57 -11.61 -5.99 1.81
N LYS A 58 -12.65 -6.78 2.10
CA LYS A 58 -12.64 -8.20 1.76
C LYS A 58 -12.55 -8.39 0.24
N ALA A 59 -11.56 -9.17 -0.20
CA ALA A 59 -11.48 -9.64 -1.58
C ALA A 59 -12.78 -10.36 -1.99
N SER A 60 -13.29 -10.03 -3.18
CA SER A 60 -14.47 -10.69 -3.74
C SER A 60 -14.26 -12.19 -3.89
N ALA A 61 -15.35 -12.96 -3.87
CA ALA A 61 -15.29 -14.41 -4.02
C ALA A 61 -14.60 -14.82 -5.33
N GLU A 62 -14.89 -14.10 -6.43
CA GLU A 62 -14.30 -14.34 -7.74
C GLU A 62 -12.78 -14.16 -7.76
N LEU A 63 -12.25 -13.09 -7.15
CA LEU A 63 -10.81 -12.86 -7.07
C LEU A 63 -10.13 -13.97 -6.26
N ARG A 64 -10.73 -14.37 -5.14
CA ARG A 64 -10.22 -15.46 -4.30
C ARG A 64 -10.16 -16.78 -5.07
N GLU A 65 -11.22 -17.12 -5.80
CA GLU A 65 -11.28 -18.35 -6.60
C GLU A 65 -10.23 -18.35 -7.71
N ARG A 66 -10.06 -17.22 -8.41
CA ARG A 66 -9.02 -17.04 -9.42
C ARG A 66 -7.62 -17.26 -8.85
N ILE A 67 -7.28 -16.61 -7.73
CA ILE A 67 -5.97 -16.78 -7.07
C ILE A 67 -5.74 -18.24 -6.67
N GLN A 68 -6.73 -18.89 -6.05
CA GLN A 68 -6.62 -20.29 -5.65
C GLN A 68 -6.44 -21.23 -6.85
N SER A 69 -7.13 -20.98 -7.96
CA SER A 69 -6.98 -21.75 -9.19
C SER A 69 -5.57 -21.58 -9.80
N SER A 70 -5.03 -20.35 -9.80
CA SER A 70 -3.67 -20.06 -10.27
C SER A 70 -2.62 -20.75 -9.39
N LEU A 71 -2.74 -20.68 -8.07
CA LEU A 71 -1.82 -21.35 -7.14
C LEU A 71 -1.85 -22.88 -7.30
N ARG A 72 -3.05 -23.47 -7.46
CA ARG A 72 -3.18 -24.91 -7.71
C ARG A 72 -2.51 -25.32 -9.01
N LYS A 73 -2.65 -24.51 -10.07
CA LYS A 73 -2.01 -24.75 -11.35
C LYS A 73 -0.48 -24.73 -11.22
N GLU A 74 0.10 -23.69 -10.61
CA GLU A 74 1.54 -23.57 -10.37
C GLU A 74 2.08 -24.73 -9.50
N THR A 75 1.34 -25.11 -8.45
CA THR A 75 1.73 -26.21 -7.56
C THR A 75 1.62 -27.58 -8.25
N SER A 76 0.67 -27.75 -9.16
CA SER A 76 0.50 -28.99 -9.94
C SER A 76 1.49 -29.07 -11.10
N GLU A 77 1.96 -27.92 -11.61
CA GLU A 77 2.95 -27.82 -12.69
C GLU A 77 4.39 -27.91 -12.18
N GLN A 78 4.66 -27.76 -10.88
CA GLN A 78 5.96 -28.13 -10.29
C GLN A 78 6.08 -29.66 -10.21
N PRO A 79 6.84 -30.32 -11.11
CA PRO A 79 7.11 -31.73 -10.95
C PRO A 79 8.15 -31.84 -9.84
N VAL A 80 7.83 -32.57 -8.78
CA VAL A 80 8.84 -33.07 -7.84
C VAL A 80 9.86 -33.85 -8.67
N ARG A 81 10.96 -33.18 -9.04
CA ARG A 81 12.03 -33.75 -9.85
C ARG A 81 12.93 -34.59 -8.94
N ASN A 82 12.38 -35.67 -8.42
CA ASN A 82 13.14 -36.78 -7.85
C ASN A 82 12.79 -38.03 -8.66
N GLY A 83 13.80 -38.52 -9.38
CA GLY A 83 13.62 -39.42 -10.50
C GLY A 83 13.27 -40.85 -10.13
N VAL A 84 12.54 -41.51 -11.03
CA VAL A 84 12.84 -42.85 -11.53
C VAL A 84 12.38 -42.90 -12.99
N ARG A 85 13.22 -43.53 -13.82
CA ARG A 85 13.00 -43.81 -15.25
C ARG A 85 11.71 -44.61 -15.48
N GLY A 86 10.99 -44.22 -16.52
CA GLY A 86 10.22 -45.15 -17.35
C GLY A 86 8.74 -45.24 -17.02
N ALA A 87 7.92 -44.51 -17.78
CA ALA A 87 6.65 -45.00 -18.29
C ALA A 87 6.12 -43.98 -19.30
N GLN A 88 6.22 -44.33 -20.57
CA GLN A 88 5.51 -43.67 -21.65
C GLN A 88 4.01 -43.86 -21.40
N VAL A 89 3.23 -42.78 -21.39
CA VAL A 89 1.77 -42.88 -21.46
C VAL A 89 1.27 -42.07 -22.64
N LEU A 90 0.60 -42.81 -23.52
CA LEU A 90 0.02 -42.42 -24.79
C LEU A 90 -0.86 -41.16 -24.68
N PHE A 91 -0.51 -40.16 -25.47
CA PHE A 91 -1.40 -39.05 -25.80
C PHE A 91 -2.62 -39.56 -26.57
N HIS A 92 -3.79 -39.60 -25.94
CA HIS A 92 -5.06 -39.71 -26.64
C HIS A 92 -5.39 -38.36 -27.31
N LYS A 93 -5.08 -38.29 -28.61
CA LYS A 93 -5.49 -37.22 -29.51
C LYS A 93 -7.00 -37.30 -29.70
N ARG A 94 -7.76 -36.57 -28.88
CA ARG A 94 -9.22 -36.45 -29.04
C ARG A 94 -9.51 -35.62 -30.29
N GLN A 95 -9.90 -36.29 -31.36
CA GLN A 95 -10.40 -35.67 -32.58
C GLN A 95 -11.70 -34.92 -32.26
N SER A 96 -11.71 -33.63 -32.52
CA SER A 96 -12.91 -32.80 -32.57
C SER A 96 -13.42 -32.74 -34.01
N GLU A 97 -14.58 -33.32 -34.28
CA GLU A 97 -15.32 -33.05 -35.52
C GLU A 97 -15.82 -31.59 -35.54
N PRO A 98 -15.69 -30.85 -36.66
CA PRO A 98 -16.34 -29.57 -36.81
C PRO A 98 -17.75 -29.81 -37.35
N ARG A 99 -18.77 -29.69 -36.50
CA ARG A 99 -20.15 -29.53 -36.96
C ARG A 99 -20.34 -28.08 -37.42
N SER A 100 -20.38 -27.89 -38.73
CA SER A 100 -20.81 -26.65 -39.37
C SER A 100 -22.31 -26.44 -39.10
N ILE A 101 -22.62 -25.50 -38.21
CA ILE A 101 -23.96 -24.93 -38.10
C ILE A 101 -23.97 -23.68 -39.00
N LEU A 102 -24.38 -23.89 -40.25
CA LEU A 102 -24.94 -22.83 -41.08
C LEU A 102 -26.26 -22.41 -40.46
N TRP A 103 -26.26 -21.31 -39.72
CA TRP A 103 -27.47 -20.56 -39.37
C TRP A 103 -27.27 -19.13 -39.83
N GLU A 104 -27.91 -18.78 -40.95
CA GLU A 104 -28.16 -17.37 -41.27
C GLU A 104 -29.32 -16.89 -40.37
N PRO A 105 -29.14 -15.84 -39.56
CA PRO A 105 -30.28 -15.15 -38.98
C PRO A 105 -30.67 -13.96 -39.89
N PRO A 106 -31.97 -13.71 -40.12
CA PRO A 106 -32.41 -12.50 -40.77
C PRO A 106 -32.07 -11.30 -39.88
N TRP A 107 -31.71 -10.21 -40.55
CA TRP A 107 -31.31 -8.93 -39.98
C TRP A 107 -32.44 -8.32 -39.13
N ASN A 108 -32.49 -8.69 -37.85
CA ASN A 108 -33.43 -8.13 -36.87
C ASN A 108 -32.80 -6.88 -36.26
N TRP A 109 -33.22 -5.68 -36.68
CA TRP A 109 -32.80 -4.40 -36.07
C TRP A 109 -32.97 -4.36 -34.55
N LEU A 110 -33.86 -5.18 -34.00
CA LEU A 110 -34.03 -5.42 -32.57
C LEU A 110 -32.79 -6.03 -31.89
N GLY A 111 -32.08 -6.95 -32.55
CA GLY A 111 -30.84 -7.54 -32.02
C GLY A 111 -29.70 -6.53 -31.98
N LEU A 112 -29.63 -5.65 -32.98
CA LEU A 112 -28.64 -4.57 -33.04
C LEU A 112 -28.92 -3.49 -31.98
N ALA A 113 -30.19 -3.13 -31.78
CA ALA A 113 -30.59 -2.22 -30.71
C ALA A 113 -30.30 -2.80 -29.32
N ALA A 114 -30.60 -4.09 -29.09
CA ALA A 114 -30.29 -4.77 -27.84
C ALA A 114 -28.78 -4.85 -27.57
N ALA A 115 -27.97 -5.11 -28.59
CA ALA A 115 -26.51 -5.15 -28.46
C ALA A 115 -25.91 -3.77 -28.12
N ILE A 116 -26.43 -2.68 -28.70
CA ILE A 116 -26.02 -1.32 -28.37
C ILE A 116 -26.38 -0.97 -26.92
N ILE A 117 -27.61 -1.27 -26.49
CA ILE A 117 -28.04 -1.00 -25.11
C ILE A 117 -27.18 -1.79 -24.13
N PHE A 118 -26.93 -3.07 -24.40
CA PHE A 118 -26.08 -3.91 -23.56
C PHE A 118 -24.63 -3.40 -23.52
N GLY A 119 -24.07 -3.00 -24.67
CA GLY A 119 -22.76 -2.37 -24.75
C GLY A 119 -22.69 -1.06 -23.96
N ALA A 120 -23.73 -0.23 -24.02
CA ALA A 120 -23.83 1.01 -23.24
C ALA A 120 -23.90 0.73 -21.73
N ILE A 121 -24.69 -0.26 -21.30
CA ILE A 121 -24.78 -0.68 -19.89
C ILE A 121 -23.43 -1.20 -19.40
N ILE A 122 -22.75 -2.03 -20.19
CA ILE A 122 -21.40 -2.52 -19.87
C ILE A 122 -20.43 -1.35 -19.80
N ALA A 123 -20.44 -0.44 -20.78
CA ALA A 123 -19.56 0.72 -20.77
C ALA A 123 -19.78 1.60 -19.53
N LEU A 124 -21.03 1.90 -19.19
CA LEU A 124 -21.41 2.67 -17.99
C LEU A 124 -20.98 1.99 -16.69
N ASN A 125 -20.85 0.66 -16.65
CA ASN A 125 -20.45 -0.07 -15.45
C ASN A 125 -18.94 -0.39 -15.39
N VAL A 126 -18.30 -0.61 -16.52
CA VAL A 126 -16.91 -1.10 -16.63
C VAL A 126 -15.93 0.06 -16.83
N VAL A 127 -16.25 1.04 -17.67
CA VAL A 127 -15.40 2.21 -17.93
C VAL A 127 -15.07 2.99 -16.65
N PRO A 128 -16.01 3.34 -15.77
CA PRO A 128 -15.67 4.04 -14.53
C PRO A 128 -14.88 3.17 -13.52
N ARG A 129 -14.93 1.83 -13.65
CA ARG A 129 -14.07 0.94 -12.84
C ARG A 129 -12.64 0.91 -13.34
N LEU A 130 -12.44 0.99 -14.66
CA LEU A 130 -11.12 1.13 -15.29
C LEU A 130 -10.55 2.54 -15.13
N GLN A 131 -11.41 3.55 -15.08
CA GLN A 131 -11.04 4.96 -14.89
C GLN A 131 -11.02 5.39 -13.42
N ARG A 132 -11.14 4.45 -12.47
CA ARG A 132 -10.97 4.79 -11.05
C ARG A 132 -9.61 5.46 -10.90
N PRO A 133 -9.56 6.73 -10.44
CA PRO A 133 -8.30 7.41 -10.20
C PRO A 133 -7.47 6.53 -9.26
N GLY A 134 -6.35 6.04 -9.78
CA GLY A 134 -5.56 4.99 -9.17
C GLY A 134 -4.97 5.44 -7.85
N ALA A 135 -4.60 4.46 -7.02
CA ALA A 135 -3.80 4.64 -5.82
C ALA A 135 -2.61 5.61 -6.03
N ASP A 136 -2.13 5.77 -7.26
CA ASP A 136 -1.13 6.76 -7.70
C ASP A 136 -1.48 8.20 -7.32
N GLN A 137 -2.74 8.63 -7.44
CA GLN A 137 -3.14 9.98 -7.00
C GLN A 137 -3.10 10.12 -5.48
N PHE A 138 -3.46 9.05 -4.77
CA PHE A 138 -3.39 9.01 -3.32
C PHE A 138 -1.94 9.01 -2.82
N LEU A 139 -1.06 8.21 -3.45
CA LEU A 139 0.37 8.16 -3.19
C LEU A 139 1.05 9.50 -3.54
N ALA A 140 0.72 10.10 -4.68
CA ALA A 140 1.23 11.42 -5.05
C ALA A 140 0.81 12.48 -4.02
N THR A 141 -0.45 12.46 -3.57
CA THR A 141 -0.94 13.37 -2.53
C THR A 141 -0.23 13.13 -1.20
N GLN A 142 0.01 11.88 -0.82
CA GLN A 142 0.74 11.54 0.41
C GLN A 142 2.22 11.94 0.35
N LEU A 143 2.89 11.76 -0.79
CA LEU A 143 4.27 12.17 -1.01
C LEU A 143 4.42 13.69 -0.95
N ILE A 144 3.50 14.42 -1.58
CA ILE A 144 3.47 15.89 -1.51
C ILE A 144 3.22 16.33 -0.07
N ALA A 145 2.26 15.71 0.63
CA ALA A 145 1.94 16.05 2.02
C ALA A 145 3.11 15.74 2.98
N SER A 146 3.79 14.61 2.83
CA SER A 146 4.95 14.25 3.64
C SER A 146 6.15 15.16 3.34
N HIS A 147 6.35 15.51 2.07
CA HIS A 147 7.38 16.46 1.64
C HIS A 147 7.11 17.86 2.20
N VAL A 148 5.89 18.40 2.07
CA VAL A 148 5.50 19.70 2.65
C VAL A 148 5.64 19.67 4.17
N ARG A 149 5.26 18.57 4.83
CA ARG A 149 5.42 18.41 6.29
C ARG A 149 6.89 18.40 6.71
N SER A 150 7.77 17.80 5.90
CA SER A 150 9.22 17.83 6.10
C SER A 150 9.77 19.26 5.91
N LEU A 151 9.33 19.99 4.87
CA LEU A 151 9.73 21.37 4.65
C LEU A 151 9.23 22.34 5.74
N MET A 152 8.03 22.11 6.29
CA MET A 152 7.54 22.87 7.44
C MET A 152 8.40 22.70 8.68
N ALA A 153 9.05 21.55 8.88
CA ALA A 153 9.96 21.35 10.02
C ALA A 153 11.15 22.33 9.98
N SER A 154 11.54 22.80 8.80
CA SER A 154 12.56 23.86 8.64
C SER A 154 12.03 25.30 8.68
N HIS A 155 10.71 25.51 8.84
CA HIS A 155 10.08 26.84 8.84
C HIS A 155 9.04 26.98 9.98
N LEU A 156 9.50 26.79 11.23
CA LEU A 156 8.63 26.92 12.42
C LEU A 156 8.25 28.38 12.72
N THR A 157 9.02 29.34 12.19
CA THR A 157 8.84 30.79 12.34
C THR A 157 9.28 31.49 11.06
N ASP A 158 8.46 32.41 10.55
CA ASP A 158 8.79 33.23 9.36
C ASP A 158 9.81 34.32 9.69
N VAL A 159 9.88 34.71 10.97
CA VAL A 159 10.95 35.54 11.55
C VAL A 159 11.46 34.85 12.80
N ALA A 160 12.64 34.25 12.71
CA ALA A 160 13.34 33.61 13.81
C ALA A 160 14.11 34.66 14.65
N SER A 161 13.38 35.48 15.41
CA SER A 161 13.97 36.44 16.36
C SER A 161 13.29 36.32 17.71
N SER A 162 14.10 36.21 18.76
CA SER A 162 13.66 36.22 20.15
C SER A 162 13.40 37.62 20.71
N ASP A 163 13.67 38.67 19.93
CA ASP A 163 13.43 40.06 20.33
C ASP A 163 12.06 40.56 19.84
N GLN A 164 11.22 40.97 20.79
CA GLN A 164 9.90 41.55 20.54
C GLN A 164 9.96 42.79 19.63
N HIS A 165 11.06 43.54 19.63
CA HIS A 165 11.24 44.73 18.80
C HIS A 165 11.55 44.40 17.34
N THR A 166 11.81 43.13 17.03
CA THR A 166 11.92 42.63 15.65
C THR A 166 10.61 42.01 15.18
N VAL A 167 9.93 41.24 16.04
CA VAL A 167 8.72 40.50 15.66
C VAL A 167 7.49 41.41 15.53
N LYS A 168 7.33 42.39 16.42
CA LYS A 168 6.14 43.26 16.41
C LYS A 168 6.06 44.15 15.16
N PRO A 169 7.13 44.86 14.72
CA PRO A 169 7.08 45.64 13.48
C PRO A 169 6.92 44.77 12.23
N TRP A 170 7.50 43.56 12.22
CA TRP A 170 7.30 42.63 11.12
C TRP A 170 5.84 42.19 10.98
N LEU A 171 5.19 41.89 12.11
CA LEU A 171 3.79 41.44 12.16
C LEU A 171 2.81 42.57 11.79
N ASP A 172 3.11 43.80 12.21
CA ASP A 172 2.37 45.03 11.85
C ASP A 172 2.43 45.34 10.34
N THR A 173 3.49 44.90 9.66
CA THR A 173 3.60 45.02 8.19
C THR A 173 2.72 43.98 7.45
N LYS A 174 2.26 42.93 8.14
CA LYS A 174 1.55 41.79 7.55
C LYS A 174 0.08 41.70 7.94
N LEU A 175 -0.31 42.30 9.06
CA LEU A 175 -1.67 42.29 9.57
C LEU A 175 -2.23 43.72 9.56
N ASP A 176 -3.53 43.85 9.30
CA ASP A 176 -4.25 45.12 9.41
C ASP A 176 -4.49 45.54 10.89
N PHE A 177 -3.85 44.85 11.86
CA PHE A 177 -3.95 45.11 13.29
C PHE A 177 -2.65 44.70 14.01
N ALA A 178 -2.36 45.32 15.16
CA ALA A 178 -1.17 45.06 15.96
C ALA A 178 -1.48 44.13 17.15
N PRO A 179 -1.19 42.82 17.07
CA PRO A 179 -1.40 41.92 18.21
C PRO A 179 -0.42 42.22 19.35
N PRO A 180 -0.82 42.00 20.62
CA PRO A 180 0.05 42.17 21.76
C PRO A 180 1.11 41.07 21.79
N VAL A 181 2.39 41.43 21.63
CA VAL A 181 3.54 40.53 21.83
C VAL A 181 4.02 40.73 23.27
N VAL A 182 3.71 39.78 24.15
CA VAL A 182 4.07 39.80 25.58
C VAL A 182 5.37 39.01 25.79
N ASP A 183 6.31 39.58 26.54
CA ASP A 183 7.52 38.88 26.95
C ASP A 183 7.26 37.99 28.17
N LEU A 184 7.28 36.67 27.95
CA LEU A 184 7.12 35.64 28.98
C LEU A 184 8.44 34.93 29.31
N SER A 185 9.59 35.52 28.93
CA SER A 185 10.91 34.96 29.22
C SER A 185 11.14 34.72 30.72
N SER A 186 10.60 35.60 31.56
CA SER A 186 10.67 35.49 33.03
C SER A 186 9.88 34.31 33.61
N GLU A 187 8.90 33.77 32.86
CA GLU A 187 8.10 32.60 33.23
C GLU A 187 8.63 31.30 32.59
N GLY A 188 9.78 31.37 31.90
CA GLY A 188 10.41 30.22 31.24
C GLY A 188 9.93 29.96 29.82
N PHE A 189 9.15 30.87 29.22
CA PHE A 189 8.66 30.78 27.85
C PHE A 189 9.31 31.86 26.96
N PRO A 190 10.57 31.65 26.49
CA PRO A 190 11.24 32.62 25.63
C PRO A 190 10.54 32.70 24.27
N LEU A 191 10.44 33.92 23.72
CA LEU A 191 9.96 34.14 22.36
C LEU A 191 10.95 33.51 21.36
N ILE A 192 10.44 32.69 20.43
CA ILE A 192 11.27 32.01 19.41
C ILE A 192 11.14 32.72 18.05
N GLY A 193 10.04 33.46 17.83
CA GLY A 193 9.77 34.18 16.59
C GLY A 193 8.29 34.42 16.35
N GLY A 194 7.97 34.88 15.15
CA GLY A 194 6.60 35.06 14.66
C GLY A 194 6.29 34.19 13.45
N ARG A 195 5.03 33.82 13.26
CA ARG A 195 4.50 33.12 12.06
C ARG A 195 3.17 33.72 11.64
N LEU A 196 2.86 33.71 10.34
CA LEU A 196 1.55 34.06 9.79
C LEU A 196 0.88 32.85 9.14
#